data_AF-A0A431NQI7-F1
#
_entry.id   AF-A0A431NQI7-F1
#
_cell.length_a   1.000
_cell.length_b   1.000
_cell.length_c   1.000
_cell.angle_alpha   90.00
_cell.angle_beta   90.00
_cell.angle_gamma   90.00
#
_symmetry.space_group_name_H-M   'P 1'
#
loop_
_entity.id
_entity.type
_entity.pdbx_description
1 polymer ?
#
loop_
_entity_poly.entity_id
_entity_poly.type
_entity_poly.pdbx_seq_one_letter_code
_entity_poly.pdbx_strand_id
1 'polypeptide(L)'
;MSESIFKLVVEKARDRIALRSGWTRYAAARTHNDRPCDPLDPAAVRFCAYGALVRAAFDVVGSREMAVLVARRAARRLTGATTELEAVADLDALNDGPPNEARARLMQIFATAIAEG
;
A
#
# COMPACT_ATOMS: atom_id res chain seq x y z
N MET A 1 8.62 -0.02 -14.59
CA MET A 1 9.18 -0.05 -13.21
C MET A 1 10.08 -1.26 -13.15
N SER A 2 11.30 -1.14 -12.60
CA SER A 2 12.17 -2.32 -12.49
C SER A 2 11.60 -3.32 -11.50
N GLU A 3 11.93 -4.60 -11.70
CA GLU A 3 11.53 -5.68 -10.80
C GLU A 3 12.02 -5.45 -9.37
N SER A 4 13.27 -4.97 -9.24
CA SER A 4 13.88 -4.63 -7.96
C SER A 4 13.13 -3.55 -7.18
N ILE A 5 12.68 -2.48 -7.85
CA ILE A 5 11.91 -1.39 -7.21
C ILE A 5 10.53 -1.90 -6.82
N PHE A 6 9.88 -2.68 -7.67
CA PHE A 6 8.56 -3.25 -7.37
C PHE A 6 8.61 -4.09 -6.08
N LYS A 7 9.51 -5.07 -6.01
CA LYS A 7 9.66 -5.92 -4.82
C LYS A 7 9.92 -5.11 -3.56
N LEU A 8 10.89 -4.21 -3.62
CA LEU A 8 11.28 -3.41 -2.47
C LEU A 8 10.11 -2.56 -1.94
N VAL A 9 9.29 -2.00 -2.83
CA VAL A 9 8.08 -1.24 -2.46
C VAL A 9 7.03 -2.16 -1.83
N VAL A 10 6.75 -3.32 -2.43
CA VAL A 10 5.75 -4.26 -1.92
C VAL A 10 6.17 -4.85 -0.56
N GLU A 11 7.44 -5.22 -0.38
CA GLU A 11 8.00 -5.68 0.90
C GLU A 11 7.82 -4.62 2.00
N LYS A 12 8.27 -3.39 1.73
CA LYS A 12 8.13 -2.27 2.68
C LYS A 12 6.66 -1.94 2.98
N ALA A 13 5.77 -2.03 1.99
CA ALA A 13 4.35 -1.81 2.20
C ALA A 13 3.73 -2.92 3.05
N ARG A 14 4.10 -4.19 2.80
CA ARG A 14 3.66 -5.34 3.61
C ARG A 14 4.05 -5.15 5.07
N ASP A 15 5.30 -4.81 5.34
CA ASP A 15 5.81 -4.68 6.71
C ASP A 15 5.07 -3.58 7.50
N ARG A 16 4.65 -2.48 6.84
CA ARG A 16 3.86 -1.40 7.46
C ARG A 16 2.49 -1.85 7.96
N ILE A 17 1.86 -2.80 7.28
CA ILE A 17 0.53 -3.31 7.63
C ILE A 17 0.57 -4.76 8.16
N ALA A 18 1.78 -5.29 8.40
CA ALA A 18 2.04 -6.63 8.94
C ALA A 18 1.63 -6.77 10.42
N LEU A 19 1.49 -5.64 11.13
CA LEU A 19 0.83 -5.59 12.43
C LEU A 19 -0.55 -4.94 12.27
N ARG A 20 -1.55 -5.46 12.99
CA ARG A 20 -2.91 -4.87 12.99
C ARG A 20 -2.90 -3.40 13.42
N SER A 21 -2.00 -3.03 14.34
CA SER A 21 -1.81 -1.67 14.83
C SER A 21 -1.26 -0.71 13.78
N GLY A 22 -0.59 -1.19 12.73
CA GLY A 22 -0.07 -0.38 11.61
C GLY A 22 -1.06 -0.25 10.44
N TRP A 23 -2.20 -0.92 10.51
CA TRP A 23 -3.20 -0.96 9.45
C TRP A 23 -4.41 -0.06 9.75
N THR A 24 -4.98 0.55 8.71
CA THR A 24 -6.25 1.30 8.77
C THR A 24 -7.14 0.99 7.57
N ARG A 25 -8.44 1.22 7.77
CA ARG A 25 -9.48 1.21 6.73
C ARG A 25 -10.07 2.61 6.54
N TYR A 26 -10.67 2.84 5.38
CA TYR A 26 -11.39 4.07 5.01
C TYR A 26 -10.56 5.35 5.05
N ALA A 27 -9.23 5.22 5.09
CA ALA A 27 -8.28 6.33 5.10
C ALA A 27 -6.93 5.85 4.58
N ALA A 28 -6.27 6.65 3.75
CA ALA A 28 -4.96 6.32 3.19
C ALA A 28 -3.90 6.17 4.30
N ALA A 29 -3.92 7.08 5.27
CA ALA A 29 -3.13 6.97 6.48
C ALA A 29 -3.82 7.63 7.68
N ARG A 30 -3.36 7.30 8.88
CA ARG A 30 -3.73 7.97 10.13
C ARG A 30 -2.52 8.26 11.00
N THR A 31 -2.61 9.35 11.75
CA THR A 31 -1.62 9.69 12.79
C THR A 31 -1.89 8.95 14.10
N HIS A 32 -1.03 9.13 15.10
CA HIS A 32 -1.13 8.45 16.41
C HIS A 32 -2.44 8.74 17.16
N ASN A 33 -3.08 9.89 16.89
CA ASN A 33 -4.37 10.28 17.48
C ASN A 33 -5.57 9.90 16.59
N ASP A 34 -5.37 8.95 15.67
CA ASP A 34 -6.37 8.39 14.76
C ASP A 34 -6.95 9.38 13.72
N ARG A 35 -6.37 10.59 13.59
CA ARG A 35 -6.76 11.54 12.54
C ARG A 35 -6.30 11.07 11.16
N PRO A 36 -7.18 11.07 10.14
CA PRO A 36 -6.78 10.87 8.75
C PRO A 36 -5.71 11.86 8.33
N CYS A 37 -4.73 11.39 7.58
CA CYS A 37 -3.63 12.21 7.07
C CYS A 37 -3.15 11.68 5.73
N ASP A 38 -2.27 12.46 5.10
CA ASP A 38 -1.57 12.05 3.90
C ASP A 38 -0.54 10.95 4.25
N PRO A 39 -0.36 9.89 3.43
CA PRO A 39 0.63 8.85 3.72
C PRO A 39 2.09 9.33 3.80
N LEU A 40 2.40 10.47 3.19
CA LEU A 40 3.73 11.08 3.23
C LEU A 40 3.87 12.09 4.38
N ASP A 41 2.81 12.30 5.16
CA ASP A 41 2.91 13.07 6.40
C ASP A 41 3.92 12.39 7.35
N PRO A 42 4.88 13.12 7.92
CA PRO A 42 5.80 12.58 8.91
C PRO A 42 5.10 11.97 10.13
N ALA A 43 3.89 12.44 10.48
CA ALA A 43 3.09 11.94 11.59
C ALA A 43 2.23 10.71 11.25
N ALA A 44 2.22 10.24 10.00
CA ALA A 44 1.50 9.05 9.59
C ALA A 44 2.11 7.78 10.21
N VAL A 45 1.31 7.02 10.95
CA VAL A 45 1.74 5.80 11.67
C VAL A 45 0.93 4.56 11.29
N ARG A 46 -0.23 4.75 10.66
CA ARG A 46 -1.13 3.68 10.22
C ARG A 46 -1.50 3.90 8.77
N PHE A 47 -1.57 2.82 7.99
CA PHE A 47 -1.77 2.90 6.55
C PHE A 47 -2.82 1.90 6.07
N CYS A 48 -3.60 2.28 5.06
CA CYS A 48 -4.27 1.27 4.23
C CYS A 48 -3.25 0.61 3.30
N ALA A 49 -3.66 -0.41 2.53
CA ALA A 49 -2.80 -1.05 1.56
C ALA A 49 -2.19 -0.08 0.54
N TYR A 50 -3.00 0.78 -0.09
CA TYR A 50 -2.51 1.75 -1.06
C TYR A 50 -1.64 2.85 -0.42
N GLY A 51 -2.04 3.36 0.75
CA GLY A 51 -1.24 4.33 1.50
C GLY A 51 0.13 3.77 1.92
N ALA A 52 0.20 2.48 2.26
CA ALA A 52 1.45 1.79 2.56
C ALA A 52 2.35 1.70 1.32
N LEU A 53 1.79 1.44 0.13
CA LEU A 53 2.53 1.48 -1.13
C LEU A 53 3.07 2.89 -1.42
N VAL A 54 2.26 3.93 -1.23
CA VAL A 54 2.69 5.33 -1.44
C VAL A 54 3.84 5.70 -0.51
N ARG A 55 3.73 5.38 0.79
CA ARG A 55 4.81 5.65 1.75
C ARG A 55 6.07 4.84 1.43
N ALA A 56 5.93 3.54 1.14
CA ALA A 56 7.05 2.69 0.77
C ALA A 56 7.74 3.17 -0.52
N ALA A 57 6.98 3.59 -1.53
CA ALA A 57 7.52 4.13 -2.76
C ALA A 57 8.29 5.43 -2.52
N PHE A 58 7.78 6.32 -1.68
CA PHE A 58 8.47 7.54 -1.30
C PHE A 58 9.80 7.26 -0.59
N ASP A 59 9.83 6.30 0.32
CA ASP A 59 11.06 5.90 1.01
C ASP A 59 12.11 5.30 0.06
N VAL A 60 11.71 4.82 -1.12
CA VAL A 60 12.60 4.27 -2.16
C VAL A 60 13.06 5.33 -3.15
N VAL A 61 12.17 6.24 -3.59
CA VAL A 61 12.46 7.17 -4.70
C VAL A 61 12.66 8.63 -4.26
N GLY A 62 12.31 8.99 -3.03
CA GLY A 62 12.50 10.33 -2.45
C GLY A 62 11.66 11.46 -3.08
N SER A 63 10.80 11.17 -4.05
CA SER A 63 9.95 12.15 -4.74
C SER A 63 8.48 11.80 -4.57
N ARG A 64 7.67 12.80 -4.16
CA ARG A 64 6.22 12.66 -3.96
C ARG A 64 5.50 12.21 -5.23
N GLU A 65 5.79 12.87 -6.34
CA GLU A 65 5.16 12.59 -7.64
C GLU A 65 5.52 11.18 -8.13
N MET A 66 6.80 10.83 -8.03
CA MET A 66 7.27 9.50 -8.40
C MET A 66 6.73 8.42 -7.46
N ALA A 67 6.57 8.70 -6.17
CA ALA A 67 6.01 7.76 -5.21
C ALA A 67 4.58 7.38 -5.56
N VAL A 68 3.74 8.36 -5.91
CA VAL A 68 2.35 8.09 -6.36
C VAL A 68 2.34 7.27 -7.65
N LEU A 69 3.19 7.61 -8.63
CA LEU A 69 3.28 6.86 -9.88
C LEU A 69 3.75 5.41 -9.66
N VAL A 70 4.77 5.21 -8.84
CA VAL A 70 5.30 3.89 -8.49
C VAL A 70 4.26 3.08 -7.72
N ALA A 71 3.57 3.68 -6.76
CA ALA A 71 2.51 3.02 -5.99
C ALA A 71 1.33 2.60 -6.87
N ARG A 72 0.89 3.44 -7.80
CA ARG A 72 -0.16 3.10 -8.78
C ARG A 72 0.23 1.93 -9.68
N ARG A 73 1.46 1.94 -10.20
CA ARG A 73 1.99 0.85 -11.01
C ARG A 73 2.13 -0.45 -10.21
N ALA A 74 2.53 -0.36 -8.95
CA ALA A 74 2.59 -1.50 -8.04
C ALA A 74 1.18 -2.04 -7.78
N ALA A 75 0.21 -1.19 -7.45
CA ALA A 75 -1.20 -1.57 -7.27
C ALA A 75 -1.72 -2.31 -8.50
N ARG A 76 -1.49 -1.78 -9.70
CA ARG A 76 -1.91 -2.41 -10.96
C ARG A 76 -1.32 -3.81 -11.14
N ARG A 77 -0.04 -4.00 -10.80
CA ARG A 77 0.59 -5.32 -10.87
C ARG A 77 0.03 -6.28 -9.82
N LEU A 78 -0.30 -5.79 -8.63
CA LEU A 78 -0.88 -6.59 -7.54
C LEU A 78 -2.31 -7.04 -7.82
N THR A 79 -3.12 -6.18 -8.46
CA THR A 79 -4.53 -6.48 -8.73
C THR A 79 -4.76 -7.12 -10.11
N GLY A 80 -3.80 -6.98 -11.03
CA GLY A 80 -3.96 -7.38 -12.43
C GLY A 80 -4.87 -6.45 -13.24
N ALA A 81 -5.26 -5.29 -12.68
CA ALA A 81 -6.16 -4.34 -13.31
C ALA A 81 -5.60 -3.75 -14.61
N THR A 82 -6.50 -3.30 -15.48
CA THR A 82 -6.11 -2.74 -16.78
C THR A 82 -5.59 -1.31 -16.61
N THR A 83 -6.17 -0.55 -15.70
CA THR A 83 -5.81 0.85 -15.44
C THR A 83 -5.31 1.06 -14.02
N GLU A 84 -4.52 2.13 -13.81
CA GLU A 84 -4.05 2.52 -12.47
C GLU A 84 -5.21 2.96 -11.55
N LEU A 85 -6.26 3.57 -12.11
CA LEU A 85 -7.41 4.03 -11.34
C LEU A 85 -8.23 2.84 -10.81
N GLU A 86 -8.51 1.87 -11.67
CA GLU A 86 -9.16 0.60 -11.31
C GLU A 86 -8.35 -0.13 -10.24
N ALA A 87 -7.02 -0.24 -10.42
CA ALA A 87 -6.15 -0.90 -9.46
C ALA A 87 -6.22 -0.30 -8.05
N VAL A 88 -6.27 1.04 -7.96
CA VAL A 88 -6.39 1.73 -6.66
C VAL A 88 -7.76 1.45 -6.05
N ALA A 89 -8.83 1.53 -6.84
CA ALA A 89 -10.19 1.25 -6.38
C ALA A 89 -10.35 -0.19 -5.88
N ASP A 90 -9.82 -1.18 -6.61
CA ASP A 90 -9.84 -2.59 -6.22
C ASP A 90 -9.09 -2.82 -4.91
N LEU A 91 -7.92 -2.18 -4.77
CA LEU A 91 -7.10 -2.32 -3.57
C LEU A 91 -7.75 -1.65 -2.35
N ASP A 92 -8.40 -0.49 -2.54
CA ASP A 92 -9.18 0.17 -1.50
C ASP A 92 -10.41 -0.65 -1.09
N ALA A 93 -11.16 -1.19 -2.07
CA ALA A 93 -12.31 -2.05 -1.81
C ALA A 93 -11.91 -3.33 -1.05
N LEU A 94 -10.80 -3.95 -1.44
CA LEU A 94 -10.24 -5.09 -0.73
C LEU A 94 -9.82 -4.72 0.69
N ASN A 95 -9.13 -3.58 0.86
CA ASN A 95 -8.68 -3.10 2.15
C ASN A 95 -9.84 -2.82 3.11
N ASP A 96 -10.92 -2.25 2.59
CA ASP A 96 -12.05 -1.78 3.38
C ASP A 96 -13.11 -2.85 3.65
N GLY A 97 -12.89 -4.07 3.15
CA GLY A 97 -13.69 -5.26 3.43
C GLY A 97 -13.67 -5.72 4.91
N PRO A 98 -14.22 -6.92 5.21
CA PRO A 98 -14.30 -7.45 6.56
C PRO A 98 -12.91 -7.50 7.23
N PRO A 99 -12.71 -6.92 8.43
CA PRO A 99 -11.37 -6.50 8.85
C PRO A 99 -10.35 -7.65 9.02
N ASN A 100 -10.80 -8.82 9.44
CA ASN A 100 -9.91 -9.97 9.62
C ASN A 100 -9.54 -10.61 8.26
N GLU A 101 -10.50 -10.67 7.34
CA GLU A 101 -10.33 -11.29 6.01
C GLU A 101 -9.56 -10.36 5.07
N ALA A 102 -9.93 -9.08 5.03
CA ALA A 102 -9.30 -8.06 4.19
C ALA A 102 -7.79 -8.00 4.42
N ARG A 103 -7.35 -7.86 5.67
CA ARG A 103 -5.92 -7.79 5.99
C ARG A 103 -5.20 -9.10 5.66
N ALA A 104 -5.78 -10.25 6.00
CA ALA A 104 -5.16 -11.54 5.69
C ALA A 104 -4.97 -11.72 4.17
N ARG A 105 -5.96 -11.34 3.37
CA ARG A 105 -5.90 -11.38 1.91
C ARG A 105 -4.88 -10.41 1.33
N LEU A 106 -4.77 -9.20 1.87
CA LEU A 106 -3.71 -8.26 1.51
C LEU A 106 -2.31 -8.84 1.78
N MET A 107 -2.11 -9.52 2.92
CA MET A 107 -0.84 -10.18 3.24
C MET A 107 -0.51 -11.30 2.26
N GLN A 108 -1.50 -12.08 1.84
CA GLN A 108 -1.31 -13.10 0.82
C GLN A 108 -0.92 -12.49 -0.53
N ILE A 109 -1.65 -11.47 -1.00
CA ILE A 109 -1.34 -10.79 -2.27
C ILE A 109 0.07 -10.22 -2.27
N PHE A 110 0.47 -9.53 -1.20
CA PHE A 110 1.83 -9.01 -1.09
C PHE A 110 2.87 -10.12 -1.05
N ALA A 111 2.64 -11.19 -0.29
CA ALA A 111 3.57 -12.32 -0.22
C ALA A 111 3.77 -13.00 -1.58
N THR A 112 2.68 -13.27 -2.31
CA THR A 112 2.72 -13.84 -3.66
C THR A 112 3.51 -12.94 -4.61
N ALA A 113 3.23 -11.64 -4.62
CA ALA A 113 3.91 -10.70 -5.50
C ALA A 113 5.42 -10.57 -5.24
N ILE A 114 5.84 -10.75 -3.98
CA ILE A 114 7.26 -10.77 -3.62
C ILE A 114 7.94 -12.05 -4.11
N ALA A 115 7.24 -13.18 -4.07
CA ALA A 115 7.77 -14.49 -4.50
C ALA A 115 7.84 -14.65 -6.03
N GLU A 116 6.92 -14.01 -6.78
CA GLU A 116 6.81 -14.16 -8.24
C GLU A 116 7.59 -13.11 -9.06
N GLY A 117 7.96 -11.98 -8.45
CA GLY A 117 8.91 -11.05 -9.06
C GLY A 117 10.32 -11.63 -9.12
#